data_AF-A0A8B3EH72-F1
#
_entry.id   AF-A0A8B3EH72-F1
#
_cell.length_a   1.000
_cell.length_b   1.000
_cell.length_c   1.000
_cell.angle_alpha   90.00
_cell.angle_beta   90.00
_cell.angle_gamma   90.00
#
_symmetry.space_group_name_H-M   'P 1'
#
loop_
_entity.id
_entity.type
_entity.pdbx_description
1 polymer ?
#
loop_
_entity_poly.entity_id
_entity_poly.type
_entity_poly.pdbx_seq_one_letter_code
_entity_poly.pdbx_strand_id
1 'polypeptide(L)'
;MAINNISFEILERLLRKSSISTNDRCQIDSFVYASLADFCNDIKPNEIEKVHILEERNLYRYMNAACTVLGIYGKDAFDKLLTTSPFNRMYSELALEYRGKELQKNFIIIMIKMLLALGGNGGNQIATPIFEGEMPQKLMSFRNQTAKDWFGKLVTTKAYILANIYEKASWEETKAHLFVSIAYQLQHSNPIKYGIDANVPMNDALMNIMRKFIDEQGGNPSVIYSNSGEVLSKVL
;
A
#
# COMPACT_ATOMS: atom_id res chain seq x y z
N MET A 1 -3.87 0.73 -24.22
CA MET A 1 -3.94 -0.65 -23.68
C MET A 1 -4.93 -0.62 -22.50
N ALA A 2 -5.91 -1.52 -22.43
CA ALA A 2 -6.80 -1.57 -21.27
C ALA A 2 -6.13 -2.40 -20.17
N ILE A 3 -5.97 -1.83 -18.97
CA ILE A 3 -5.49 -2.58 -17.81
C ILE A 3 -6.63 -3.44 -17.30
N ASN A 4 -6.43 -4.76 -17.29
CA ASN A 4 -7.39 -5.71 -16.73
C ASN A 4 -7.06 -5.96 -15.26
N ASN A 5 -7.78 -5.27 -14.38
CA ASN A 5 -7.70 -5.50 -12.93
C ASN A 5 -8.43 -6.81 -12.57
N ILE A 6 -7.90 -7.56 -11.61
CA ILE A 6 -8.56 -8.78 -11.12
C ILE A 6 -9.64 -8.45 -10.08
N SER A 7 -10.66 -9.32 -9.99
CA SER A 7 -11.68 -9.22 -8.94
C SER A 7 -11.17 -9.71 -7.58
N PHE A 8 -11.92 -9.41 -6.52
CA PHE A 8 -11.61 -9.89 -5.17
C PHE A 8 -11.65 -11.42 -5.07
N GLU A 9 -12.58 -12.09 -5.76
CA GLU A 9 -12.67 -13.55 -5.78
C GLU A 9 -11.44 -14.19 -6.43
N ILE A 10 -10.93 -13.58 -7.51
CA ILE A 10 -9.71 -14.03 -8.17
C ILE A 10 -8.51 -13.82 -7.23
N LEU A 11 -8.43 -12.66 -6.57
CA LEU A 11 -7.40 -12.38 -5.57
C LEU A 11 -7.40 -13.44 -4.46
N GLU A 12 -8.56 -13.72 -3.84
CA GLU A 12 -8.65 -14.73 -2.79
C GLU A 12 -8.19 -16.10 -3.27
N ARG A 13 -8.58 -16.50 -4.48
CA ARG A 13 -8.18 -17.78 -5.07
C ARG A 13 -6.65 -17.86 -5.24
N LEU A 14 -6.02 -16.79 -5.73
CA LEU A 14 -4.57 -16.73 -5.89
C LEU A 14 -3.85 -16.76 -4.54
N LEU A 15 -4.35 -16.01 -3.55
CA LEU A 15 -3.77 -15.97 -2.21
C LEU A 15 -3.99 -17.26 -1.42
N ARG A 16 -4.95 -18.13 -1.78
CA ARG A 16 -5.15 -19.45 -1.13
C ARG A 16 -4.15 -20.51 -1.60
N LYS A 17 -3.40 -20.27 -2.68
CA LYS A 17 -2.37 -21.21 -3.14
C LYS A 17 -1.30 -21.45 -2.06
N SER A 18 -0.66 -22.62 -2.11
CA SER A 18 0.44 -22.97 -1.20
C SER A 18 1.74 -22.23 -1.53
N SER A 19 1.90 -21.81 -2.79
CA SER A 19 2.98 -20.97 -3.29
C SER A 19 2.43 -19.97 -4.31
N ILE A 20 3.09 -18.83 -4.45
CA ILE A 20 2.74 -17.79 -5.42
C ILE A 20 3.84 -17.76 -6.48
N SER A 21 3.49 -18.11 -7.72
CA SER A 21 4.41 -18.00 -8.86
C SER A 21 4.54 -16.54 -9.31
N THR A 22 5.53 -16.23 -10.15
CA THR A 22 5.69 -14.87 -10.68
C THR A 22 4.49 -14.43 -11.52
N ASN A 23 3.89 -15.34 -12.29
CA ASN A 23 2.66 -15.04 -13.04
C ASN A 23 1.47 -14.77 -12.11
N ASP A 24 1.33 -15.54 -11.03
CA ASP A 24 0.31 -15.26 -10.01
C ASP A 24 0.53 -13.89 -9.38
N ARG A 25 1.77 -13.54 -9.07
CA ARG A 25 2.13 -12.23 -8.53
C ARG A 25 1.79 -11.11 -9.52
N CYS A 26 2.13 -11.23 -10.80
CA CYS A 26 1.75 -10.23 -11.81
C CYS A 26 0.22 -10.03 -11.88
N GLN A 27 -0.59 -11.07 -11.66
CA GLN A 27 -2.04 -10.93 -11.57
C GLN A 27 -2.50 -10.27 -10.26
N ILE A 28 -1.88 -10.63 -9.13
CA ILE A 28 -2.18 -10.02 -7.83
C ILE A 28 -1.81 -8.53 -7.84
N ASP A 29 -0.74 -8.15 -8.53
CA ASP A 29 -0.29 -6.77 -8.67
C ASP A 29 -1.38 -5.86 -9.26
N SER A 30 -2.17 -6.36 -10.22
CA SER A 30 -3.25 -5.60 -10.86
C SER A 30 -4.54 -5.53 -10.03
N PHE A 31 -4.58 -6.10 -8.83
CA PHE A 31 -5.71 -5.88 -7.93
C PHE A 31 -5.71 -4.44 -7.42
N VAL A 32 -6.81 -3.74 -7.68
CA VAL A 32 -7.06 -2.39 -7.16
C VAL A 32 -8.23 -2.41 -6.20
N TYR A 33 -8.11 -1.63 -5.13
CA TYR A 33 -9.24 -1.33 -4.27
C TYR A 33 -10.04 -0.17 -4.87
N ALA A 34 -11.30 -0.02 -4.48
CA ALA A 34 -12.10 1.12 -4.90
C ALA A 34 -11.38 2.45 -4.56
N SER A 35 -11.38 3.41 -5.49
CA SER A 35 -10.87 4.75 -5.23
C SER A 35 -11.65 5.41 -4.09
N LEU A 36 -11.06 6.40 -3.43
CA LEU A 36 -11.74 7.13 -2.35
C LEU A 36 -12.98 7.85 -2.87
N ALA A 37 -12.92 8.38 -4.09
CA ALA A 37 -14.05 9.02 -4.75
C ALA A 37 -15.21 8.05 -4.98
N ASP A 38 -14.93 6.88 -5.55
CA ASP A 38 -15.94 5.84 -5.80
C ASP A 38 -16.49 5.27 -4.49
N PHE A 39 -15.64 5.12 -3.47
CA PHE A 39 -16.05 4.60 -2.17
C PHE A 39 -16.98 5.57 -1.42
N CYS A 40 -16.77 6.87 -1.56
CA CYS A 40 -17.70 7.89 -1.04
C CYS A 40 -19.01 7.95 -1.83
N ASN A 41 -18.98 7.67 -3.14
CA ASN A 41 -20.14 7.58 -4.03
C ASN A 41 -21.04 8.83 -4.06
N ASP A 42 -20.52 9.99 -3.66
CA ASP A 42 -21.30 11.24 -3.63
C ASP A 42 -20.46 12.51 -3.90
N ILE A 43 -19.25 12.37 -4.44
CA ILE A 43 -18.30 13.47 -4.70
C ILE A 43 -18.71 14.28 -5.94
N LYS A 44 -18.70 15.61 -5.83
CA LYS A 44 -19.01 16.49 -6.96
C LYS A 44 -17.82 16.60 -7.93
N PRO A 45 -18.05 16.86 -9.23
CA PRO A 45 -16.95 17.02 -10.20
C PRO A 45 -15.91 18.08 -9.82
N ASN A 46 -16.31 19.18 -9.18
CA ASN A 46 -15.40 20.24 -8.74
C ASN A 46 -14.63 19.91 -7.44
N GLU A 47 -15.01 18.83 -6.76
CA GLU A 47 -14.39 18.35 -5.52
C GLU A 47 -13.40 17.18 -5.81
N ILE A 48 -13.47 16.58 -7.00
CA ILE A 48 -12.78 15.33 -7.33
C ILE A 48 -11.27 15.43 -7.17
N GLU A 49 -10.67 16.51 -7.63
CA GLU A 49 -9.21 16.68 -7.58
C GLU A 49 -8.71 16.78 -6.13
N LYS A 50 -9.48 17.45 -5.26
CA LYS A 50 -9.16 17.49 -3.83
C LYS A 50 -9.23 16.09 -3.21
N VAL A 51 -10.19 15.26 -3.63
CA VAL A 51 -10.31 13.87 -3.16
C VAL A 51 -9.15 13.02 -3.68
N HIS A 52 -8.73 13.17 -4.94
CA HIS A 52 -7.54 12.49 -5.47
C HIS A 52 -6.28 12.85 -4.69
N ILE A 53 -6.06 14.13 -4.38
CA ILE A 53 -4.91 14.58 -3.57
C ILE A 53 -4.93 13.92 -2.17
N LEU A 54 -6.10 13.82 -1.54
CA LEU A 54 -6.24 13.16 -0.24
C LEU A 54 -5.95 11.65 -0.32
N GLU A 55 -6.43 10.99 -1.36
CA GLU A 55 -6.13 9.58 -1.63
C GLU A 55 -4.64 9.35 -1.85
N GLU A 56 -4.00 10.11 -2.75
CA GLU A 56 -2.57 10.06 -3.04
C GLU A 56 -1.72 10.22 -1.78
N ARG A 57 -2.03 11.23 -0.96
CA ARG A 57 -1.32 11.46 0.30
C ARG A 57 -1.39 10.26 1.24
N ASN A 58 -2.57 9.65 1.36
CA ASN A 58 -2.75 8.50 2.25
C ASN A 58 -2.13 7.21 1.66
N LEU A 59 -2.14 7.03 0.34
CA LEU A 59 -1.38 5.98 -0.35
C LEU A 59 0.13 6.15 -0.13
N TYR A 60 0.64 7.38 -0.15
CA TYR A 60 2.05 7.67 0.07
C TYR A 60 2.47 7.34 1.51
N ARG A 61 1.63 7.69 2.49
CA ARG A 61 1.82 7.30 3.90
C ARG A 61 1.84 5.78 4.07
N TYR A 62 0.90 5.07 3.44
CA TYR A 62 0.88 3.61 3.44
C TYR A 62 2.17 3.02 2.84
N MET A 63 2.59 3.52 1.68
CA MET A 63 3.82 3.08 1.01
C MET A 63 5.04 3.31 1.90
N ASN A 64 5.16 4.46 2.57
CA ASN A 64 6.27 4.75 3.48
C ASN A 64 6.31 3.82 4.70
N ALA A 65 5.15 3.53 5.29
CA ALA A 65 5.05 2.57 6.38
C ALA A 65 5.50 1.17 5.92
N ALA A 66 5.03 0.72 4.74
CA ALA A 66 5.44 -0.55 4.16
C ALA A 66 6.94 -0.60 3.81
N CYS A 67 7.49 0.47 3.22
CA CYS A 67 8.93 0.57 2.92
C CYS A 67 9.79 0.45 4.17
N THR A 68 9.37 1.04 5.29
CA THR A 68 10.07 0.94 6.57
C THR A 68 10.04 -0.51 7.08
N VAL A 69 8.86 -1.14 7.09
CA VAL A 69 8.66 -2.51 7.58
C VAL A 69 9.38 -3.55 6.72
N LEU A 70 9.48 -3.33 5.41
CA LEU A 70 10.19 -4.20 4.47
C LEU A 70 11.70 -3.90 4.39
N GLY A 71 12.19 -2.93 5.18
CA GLY A 71 13.60 -2.54 5.22
C GLY A 71 14.12 -1.91 3.93
N ILE A 72 13.24 -1.33 3.11
CA ILE A 72 13.61 -0.69 1.83
C ILE A 72 14.44 0.57 2.05
N TYR A 73 14.14 1.33 3.11
CA TYR A 73 14.94 2.50 3.51
C TYR A 73 16.29 2.15 4.15
N GLY A 74 16.66 0.87 4.18
CA GLY A 74 17.88 0.38 4.79
C GLY A 74 17.67 -0.17 6.19
N LYS A 75 18.72 -0.85 6.67
CA LYS A 75 18.72 -1.56 7.94
C LYS A 75 18.49 -0.63 9.14
N ASP A 76 19.06 0.57 9.11
CA ASP A 76 18.97 1.53 10.22
C ASP A 76 17.52 1.95 10.51
N ALA A 77 16.72 2.19 9.46
CA ALA A 77 15.31 2.55 9.62
C ALA A 77 14.48 1.40 10.22
N PHE A 78 14.76 0.18 9.77
CA PHE A 78 14.12 -1.03 10.27
C PHE A 78 14.53 -1.35 11.73
N ASP A 79 15.82 -1.28 12.04
CA ASP A 79 16.34 -1.50 13.39
C ASP A 79 15.81 -0.45 14.36
N LYS A 80 15.69 0.80 13.91
CA LYS A 80 15.06 1.87 14.69
C LYS A 80 13.59 1.57 14.97
N LEU A 81 12.83 1.06 14.00
CA LEU A 81 11.45 0.61 14.22
C LEU A 81 11.41 -0.46 15.34
N LEU A 82 12.25 -1.49 15.23
CA LEU A 82 12.27 -2.61 16.18
C LEU A 82 12.72 -2.25 17.59
N THR A 83 13.47 -1.16 17.75
CA THR A 83 13.98 -0.69 19.04
C THR A 83 13.12 0.41 19.67
N THR A 84 12.19 0.99 18.92
CA THR A 84 11.34 2.10 19.38
C THR A 84 10.04 1.57 20.02
N SER A 85 9.63 2.16 21.15
CA SER A 85 8.32 1.89 21.75
C SER A 85 7.22 2.63 20.98
N PRO A 86 6.02 2.05 20.74
CA PRO A 86 5.52 0.76 21.25
C PRO A 86 5.86 -0.48 20.39
N PHE A 87 6.56 -0.31 19.27
CA PHE A 87 6.82 -1.38 18.29
C PHE A 87 7.64 -2.54 18.85
N ASN A 88 8.66 -2.25 19.65
CA ASN A 88 9.49 -3.28 20.28
C ASN A 88 8.69 -4.24 21.19
N ARG A 89 7.70 -3.70 21.93
CA ARG A 89 6.81 -4.48 22.80
C ARG A 89 5.89 -5.35 21.97
N MET A 90 5.25 -4.78 20.96
CA MET A 90 4.39 -5.53 20.05
C MET A 90 5.15 -6.66 19.33
N TYR A 91 6.38 -6.41 18.86
CA TYR A 91 7.20 -7.47 18.27
C TYR A 91 7.47 -8.60 19.27
N SER A 92 7.79 -8.24 20.52
CA SER A 92 8.03 -9.22 21.59
C SER A 92 6.79 -10.05 21.87
N GLU A 93 5.60 -9.44 21.92
CA GLU A 93 4.31 -10.10 22.10
C GLU A 93 3.99 -11.06 20.94
N LEU A 94 4.14 -10.61 19.70
CA LEU A 94 3.96 -11.48 18.52
C LEU A 94 4.93 -12.65 18.52
N ALA A 95 6.17 -12.42 18.95
CA ALA A 95 7.18 -13.45 19.09
C ALA A 95 6.92 -14.39 20.28
N LEU A 96 5.93 -14.17 21.14
CA LEU A 96 5.50 -15.20 22.11
C LEU A 96 4.55 -16.20 21.45
N GLU A 97 3.68 -15.73 20.57
CA GLU A 97 2.59 -16.51 19.96
C GLU A 97 2.99 -17.18 18.64
N TYR A 98 3.81 -16.52 17.83
CA TYR A 98 4.11 -16.96 16.47
C TYR A 98 5.61 -17.26 16.27
N ARG A 99 5.91 -18.11 15.29
CA ARG A 99 7.29 -18.51 14.92
C ARG A 99 7.49 -18.48 13.41
N GLY A 100 8.76 -18.38 12.99
CA GLY A 100 9.16 -18.49 11.58
C GLY A 100 8.40 -17.53 10.65
N LYS A 101 7.90 -18.07 9.53
CA LYS A 101 7.17 -17.27 8.51
C LYS A 101 5.86 -16.69 9.02
N GLU A 102 5.18 -17.36 9.94
CA GLU A 102 3.92 -16.88 10.50
C GLU A 102 4.13 -15.64 11.37
N LEU A 103 5.22 -15.61 12.17
CA LEU A 103 5.62 -14.42 12.92
C LEU A 103 5.87 -13.24 11.97
N GLN A 104 6.63 -13.47 10.90
CA GLN A 104 6.98 -12.42 9.95
C GLN A 104 5.76 -11.91 9.17
N LYS A 105 4.83 -12.78 8.80
CA LYS A 105 3.55 -12.41 8.19
C LYS A 105 2.73 -11.49 9.10
N ASN A 106 2.53 -11.89 10.35
CA ASN A 106 1.78 -11.10 11.33
C ASN A 106 2.49 -9.78 11.64
N PHE A 107 3.81 -9.80 11.71
CA PHE A 107 4.64 -8.61 11.86
C PHE A 107 4.42 -7.60 10.74
N ILE A 108 4.44 -8.02 9.46
CA ILE A 108 4.19 -7.11 8.33
C ILE A 108 2.83 -6.43 8.48
N ILE A 109 1.78 -7.21 8.76
CA ILE A 109 0.41 -6.70 8.88
C ILE A 109 0.30 -5.67 10.02
N ILE A 110 0.79 -6.03 11.20
CA ILE A 110 0.58 -5.23 12.42
C ILE A 110 1.46 -3.99 12.43
N MET A 111 2.73 -4.09 12.03
CA MET A 111 3.65 -2.96 12.07
C MET A 111 3.29 -1.85 11.10
N ILE A 112 2.84 -2.20 9.89
CA ILE A 112 2.34 -1.21 8.92
C ILE A 112 1.16 -0.46 9.52
N LYS A 113 0.20 -1.18 10.11
CA LYS A 113 -0.97 -0.58 10.73
C LYS A 113 -0.62 0.30 11.93
N MET A 114 0.32 -0.13 12.77
CA MET A 114 0.78 0.64 13.92
C MET A 114 1.47 1.93 13.50
N LEU A 115 2.33 1.89 12.49
CA LEU A 115 2.98 3.09 11.94
C LEU A 115 1.95 4.11 11.45
N LEU A 116 0.88 3.64 10.82
CA LEU A 116 -0.21 4.49 10.31
C LEU A 116 -1.20 4.94 11.41
N ALA A 117 -1.13 4.36 12.59
CA ALA A 117 -1.93 4.72 13.77
C ALA A 117 -1.21 5.73 14.68
N LEU A 118 0.07 6.04 14.43
CA LEU A 118 0.82 7.06 15.19
C LEU A 118 0.17 8.44 15.02
N GLY A 119 -0.02 9.14 16.14
CA GLY A 119 -0.65 10.47 16.18
C GLY A 119 -2.15 10.49 16.47
N GLY A 120 -2.78 9.34 16.73
CA GLY A 120 -4.16 9.26 17.20
C GLY A 120 -4.34 9.70 18.65
N ASN A 121 -5.37 10.49 18.91
CA ASN A 121 -5.77 10.85 20.28
C ASN A 121 -6.31 9.60 21.00
N GLY A 122 -5.50 9.04 21.91
CA GLY A 122 -6.00 8.29 23.08
C GLY A 122 -6.18 6.78 22.95
N GLY A 123 -5.29 6.04 23.63
CA GLY A 123 -5.67 4.99 24.58
C GLY A 123 -6.08 3.60 24.07
N ASN A 124 -7.01 3.47 23.12
CA ASN A 124 -7.77 2.20 22.99
C ASN A 124 -7.89 1.61 21.57
N GLN A 125 -7.27 2.19 20.54
CA GLN A 125 -7.33 1.66 19.17
C GLN A 125 -5.93 1.27 18.68
N ILE A 126 -5.40 0.17 19.22
CA ILE A 126 -4.14 -0.38 18.74
C ILE A 126 -4.34 -0.77 17.27
N ALA A 127 -3.48 -0.24 16.39
CA ALA A 127 -3.37 -0.59 14.98
C ALA A 127 -4.58 -0.23 14.08
N THR A 128 -5.37 0.79 14.42
CA THR A 128 -6.32 1.39 13.47
C THR A 128 -5.63 2.50 12.66
N PRO A 129 -5.44 2.34 11.33
CA PRO A 129 -4.79 3.35 10.50
C PRO A 129 -5.58 4.66 10.49
N ILE A 130 -4.90 5.79 10.66
CA ILE A 130 -5.52 7.11 10.69
C ILE A 130 -5.49 7.70 9.29
N PHE A 131 -6.66 7.98 8.72
CA PHE A 131 -6.75 8.78 7.49
C PHE A 131 -6.34 10.21 7.78
N GLU A 132 -5.40 10.74 6.99
CA GLU A 132 -4.96 12.13 7.12
C GLU A 132 -5.76 13.01 6.16
N GLY A 133 -6.37 14.07 6.70
CA GLY A 133 -7.00 15.15 5.94
C GLY A 133 -8.50 15.24 6.10
N GLU A 134 -9.05 16.31 5.53
CA GLU A 134 -10.48 16.60 5.62
C GLU A 134 -11.14 16.51 4.25
N MET A 135 -12.12 15.62 4.16
CA MET A 135 -12.97 15.49 2.98
C MET A 135 -13.76 16.79 2.73
N PRO A 136 -14.03 17.14 1.46
CA PRO A 136 -14.94 18.23 1.13
C PRO A 136 -16.29 18.06 1.85
N GLN A 137 -16.67 19.05 2.66
CA GLN A 137 -17.88 18.96 3.48
C GLN A 137 -19.12 19.25 2.65
N LYS A 138 -20.06 18.31 2.65
CA LYS A 138 -21.46 18.53 2.27
C LYS A 138 -22.30 18.53 3.55
N LEU A 139 -23.26 19.44 3.68
CA LEU A 139 -24.15 19.54 4.84
C LEU A 139 -24.76 18.14 5.14
N MET A 140 -24.64 17.65 6.37
CA MET A 140 -25.07 16.31 6.82
C MET A 140 -24.31 15.09 6.25
N SER A 141 -23.20 15.26 5.52
CA SER A 141 -22.46 14.13 4.95
C SER A 141 -21.47 13.49 5.94
N PHE A 142 -21.44 12.16 5.99
CA PHE A 142 -20.50 11.38 6.82
C PHE A 142 -19.16 11.09 6.12
N ARG A 143 -18.78 11.91 5.11
CA ARG A 143 -17.63 11.65 4.22
C ARG A 143 -16.31 11.43 4.96
N ASN A 144 -16.05 12.16 6.04
CA ASN A 144 -14.85 11.94 6.85
C ASN A 144 -14.82 10.57 7.54
N GLN A 145 -15.99 10.05 7.97
CA GLN A 145 -16.06 8.69 8.50
C GLN A 145 -15.86 7.67 7.38
N THR A 146 -16.51 7.89 6.23
CA THR A 146 -16.35 7.04 5.05
C THR A 146 -14.89 6.98 4.57
N ALA A 147 -14.16 8.09 4.60
CA ALA A 147 -12.74 8.15 4.26
C ALA A 147 -11.85 7.38 5.25
N LYS A 148 -12.16 7.46 6.55
CA LYS A 148 -11.48 6.65 7.58
C LYS A 148 -11.72 5.16 7.35
N ASP A 149 -12.97 4.77 7.06
CA ASP A 149 -13.34 3.37 6.80
C ASP A 149 -12.67 2.85 5.53
N TRP A 150 -12.65 3.66 4.47
CA TRP A 150 -11.94 3.37 3.22
C TRP A 150 -10.46 3.10 3.49
N PHE A 151 -9.78 4.00 4.22
CA PHE A 151 -8.34 3.87 4.46
C PHE A 151 -8.02 2.64 5.32
N GLY A 152 -8.80 2.39 6.38
CA GLY A 152 -8.64 1.22 7.23
C GLY A 152 -8.79 -0.10 6.44
N LYS A 153 -9.77 -0.16 5.53
CA LYS A 153 -9.97 -1.33 4.65
C LYS A 153 -8.84 -1.45 3.62
N LEU A 154 -8.47 -0.37 2.94
CA LEU A 154 -7.39 -0.37 1.95
C LEU A 154 -6.07 -0.84 2.56
N VAL A 155 -5.68 -0.29 3.71
CA VAL A 155 -4.46 -0.68 4.43
C VAL A 155 -4.52 -2.14 4.84
N THR A 156 -5.65 -2.60 5.37
CA THR A 156 -5.81 -4.00 5.78
C THR A 156 -5.68 -4.94 4.59
N THR A 157 -6.34 -4.65 3.49
CA THR A 157 -6.29 -5.45 2.27
C THR A 157 -4.87 -5.48 1.70
N LYS A 158 -4.24 -4.33 1.45
CA LYS A 158 -2.91 -4.28 0.86
C LYS A 158 -1.83 -4.90 1.78
N ALA A 159 -1.90 -4.67 3.10
CA ALA A 159 -0.98 -5.32 4.04
C ALA A 159 -1.15 -6.84 4.10
N TYR A 160 -2.39 -7.34 4.01
CA TYR A 160 -2.65 -8.78 3.93
C TYR A 160 -2.09 -9.40 2.65
N ILE A 161 -2.23 -8.71 1.50
CA ILE A 161 -1.64 -9.17 0.23
C ILE A 161 -0.12 -9.23 0.34
N LEU A 162 0.53 -8.15 0.80
CA LEU A 162 1.99 -8.12 1.02
C LEU A 162 2.47 -9.27 1.89
N ALA A 163 1.81 -9.50 3.02
CA ALA A 163 2.21 -10.54 3.96
C ALA A 163 2.04 -11.96 3.39
N ASN A 164 1.03 -12.20 2.54
CA ASN A 164 0.86 -13.48 1.86
C ASN A 164 1.89 -13.68 0.74
N ILE A 165 2.21 -12.65 -0.04
CA ILE A 165 3.28 -12.72 -1.04
C ILE A 165 4.61 -13.02 -0.35
N TYR A 166 4.89 -12.37 0.78
CA TYR A 166 6.08 -12.65 1.55
C TYR A 166 6.18 -14.11 1.99
N GLU A 167 5.13 -14.62 2.62
CA GLU A 167 5.09 -15.98 3.14
C GLU A 167 5.29 -17.03 2.03
N LYS A 168 4.69 -16.79 0.84
CA LYS A 168 4.49 -17.79 -0.21
C LYS A 168 5.37 -17.63 -1.45
N ALA A 169 6.08 -16.52 -1.56
CA ALA A 169 7.06 -16.24 -2.61
C ALA A 169 8.40 -15.84 -1.99
N SER A 170 8.71 -14.55 -1.94
CA SER A 170 9.97 -14.04 -1.38
C SER A 170 9.83 -12.59 -0.89
N TRP A 171 10.85 -12.13 -0.15
CA TRP A 171 10.97 -10.73 0.28
C TRP A 171 11.08 -9.78 -0.93
N GLU A 172 11.78 -10.20 -1.97
CA GLU A 172 12.01 -9.39 -3.17
C GLU A 172 10.74 -9.25 -4.01
N GLU A 173 9.95 -10.33 -4.15
CA GLU A 173 8.64 -10.27 -4.80
C GLU A 173 7.65 -9.40 -4.01
N THR A 174 7.80 -9.33 -2.68
CA THR A 174 6.96 -8.48 -1.82
C THR A 174 7.26 -7.00 -2.04
N LYS A 175 8.55 -6.64 -2.15
CA LYS A 175 8.97 -5.27 -2.49
C LYS A 175 8.50 -4.88 -3.90
N ALA A 176 8.60 -5.80 -4.86
CA ALA A 176 8.09 -5.59 -6.21
C ALA A 176 6.60 -5.27 -6.18
N HIS A 177 5.81 -6.13 -5.53
CA HIS A 177 4.37 -5.96 -5.41
C HIS A 177 3.97 -4.63 -4.77
N LEU A 178 4.69 -4.18 -3.73
CA LEU A 178 4.40 -2.92 -3.05
C LEU A 178 4.31 -1.75 -4.04
N PHE A 179 5.33 -1.58 -4.89
CA PHE A 179 5.36 -0.45 -5.81
C PHE A 179 4.39 -0.64 -6.98
N VAL A 180 4.35 -1.84 -7.56
CA VAL A 180 3.47 -2.13 -8.70
C VAL A 180 2.00 -1.96 -8.34
N SER A 181 1.56 -2.48 -7.19
CA SER A 181 0.18 -2.38 -6.73
C SER A 181 -0.26 -0.96 -6.36
N ILE A 182 0.70 -0.08 -6.02
CA ILE A 182 0.42 1.35 -5.82
C ILE A 182 0.31 2.07 -7.15
N ALA A 183 1.17 1.75 -8.13
CA ALA A 183 1.06 2.29 -9.48
C ALA A 183 -0.29 1.97 -10.13
N TYR A 184 -0.73 0.70 -10.04
CA TYR A 184 -2.05 0.30 -10.52
C TYR A 184 -3.18 1.01 -9.77
N GLN A 185 -3.07 1.18 -8.45
CA GLN A 185 -4.05 1.93 -7.67
C GLN A 185 -4.15 3.39 -8.15
N LEU A 186 -3.01 4.06 -8.36
CA LEU A 186 -2.97 5.45 -8.82
C LEU A 186 -3.55 5.61 -10.23
N GLN A 187 -3.21 4.70 -11.15
CA GLN A 187 -3.77 4.66 -12.49
C GLN A 187 -5.29 4.46 -12.47
N HIS A 188 -5.78 3.57 -11.59
CA HIS A 188 -7.20 3.33 -11.44
C HIS A 188 -7.94 4.55 -10.87
N SER A 189 -7.38 5.17 -9.83
CA SER A 189 -8.03 6.28 -9.12
C SER A 189 -7.98 7.59 -9.92
N ASN A 190 -6.90 7.88 -10.64
CA ASN A 190 -6.78 9.08 -11.46
C ASN A 190 -6.08 8.79 -12.81
N PRO A 191 -6.78 8.15 -13.77
CA PRO A 191 -6.21 7.77 -15.06
C PRO A 191 -5.81 8.96 -15.94
N ILE A 192 -6.35 10.16 -15.68
CA ILE A 192 -5.96 11.38 -16.39
C ILE A 192 -4.55 11.79 -15.98
N LYS A 193 -4.24 11.74 -14.67
CA LYS A 193 -2.93 12.10 -14.14
C LYS A 193 -1.87 11.00 -14.33
N TYR A 194 -2.29 9.74 -14.25
CA TYR A 194 -1.42 8.56 -14.32
C TYR A 194 -1.75 7.65 -15.51
N GLY A 195 -2.00 8.27 -16.67
CA GLY A 195 -2.28 7.54 -17.90
C GLY A 195 -1.08 6.71 -18.37
N ILE A 196 -1.38 5.55 -18.98
CA ILE A 196 -0.38 4.68 -19.60
C ILE A 196 -0.45 4.83 -21.12
N ASP A 197 0.64 5.31 -21.72
CA ASP A 197 0.82 5.33 -23.17
C ASP A 197 0.92 3.90 -23.70
N ALA A 198 0.16 3.59 -24.76
CA ALA A 198 0.17 2.28 -25.40
C ALA A 198 1.53 1.93 -26.05
N ASN A 199 2.37 2.92 -26.34
CA ASN A 199 3.69 2.73 -26.94
C ASN A 199 4.81 2.50 -25.91
N VAL A 200 4.51 2.62 -24.62
CA VAL A 200 5.47 2.44 -23.53
C VAL A 200 5.29 1.05 -22.92
N PRO A 201 6.36 0.26 -22.73
CA PRO A 201 6.26 -1.02 -22.03
C PRO A 201 5.61 -0.85 -20.65
N MET A 202 4.76 -1.80 -20.26
CA MET A 202 3.98 -1.69 -19.01
C MET A 202 4.85 -1.43 -17.78
N ASN A 203 6.00 -2.10 -17.69
CA ASN A 203 6.99 -1.84 -16.64
C ASN A 203 7.40 -0.37 -16.57
N ASP A 204 7.83 0.18 -17.70
CA ASP A 204 8.32 1.57 -17.77
C ASP A 204 7.18 2.55 -17.45
N ALA A 205 5.96 2.25 -17.90
CA ALA A 205 4.79 3.06 -17.58
C ALA A 205 4.48 3.09 -16.08
N LEU A 206 4.43 1.93 -15.43
CA LEU A 206 4.19 1.83 -13.98
C LEU A 206 5.32 2.47 -13.18
N MET A 207 6.56 2.38 -13.67
CA MET A 207 7.71 3.06 -13.08
C MET A 207 7.62 4.57 -13.19
N ASN A 208 7.20 5.09 -14.34
CA ASN A 208 6.99 6.52 -14.54
C ASN A 208 5.89 7.06 -13.62
N ILE A 209 4.82 6.28 -13.41
CA ILE A 209 3.77 6.59 -12.43
C ILE A 209 4.38 6.70 -11.03
N MET A 210 5.16 5.70 -10.60
CA MET A 210 5.76 5.71 -9.26
C MET A 210 6.75 6.84 -9.05
N ARG A 211 7.63 7.12 -10.03
CA ARG A 211 8.58 8.24 -9.95
C ARG A 211 7.84 9.56 -9.79
N LYS A 212 6.88 9.84 -10.69
CA LYS A 212 6.04 11.04 -10.63
C LYS A 212 5.33 11.16 -9.29
N PHE A 213 4.69 10.09 -8.83
CA PHE A 213 3.98 10.05 -7.56
C PHE A 213 4.90 10.37 -6.38
N ILE A 214 6.06 9.72 -6.29
CA ILE A 214 7.02 9.95 -5.20
C ILE A 214 7.56 11.39 -5.23
N ASP A 215 7.93 11.88 -6.41
CA ASP A 215 8.46 13.24 -6.60
C ASP A 215 7.43 14.29 -6.18
N GLU A 216 6.17 14.15 -6.60
CA GLU A 216 5.09 15.09 -6.25
C GLU A 216 4.73 15.06 -4.75
N GLN A 217 4.96 13.94 -4.08
CA GLN A 217 4.81 13.83 -2.62
C GLN A 217 6.06 14.32 -1.86
N GLY A 218 7.10 14.78 -2.56
CA GLY A 218 8.35 15.29 -1.98
C GLY A 218 9.32 14.21 -1.50
N GLY A 219 9.15 12.97 -1.97
CA GLY A 219 10.01 11.84 -1.64
C GLY A 219 11.23 11.71 -2.56
N ASN A 220 12.07 10.71 -2.27
CA ASN A 220 13.18 10.33 -3.16
C ASN A 220 12.77 9.14 -4.04
N PRO A 221 12.65 9.30 -5.36
CA PRO A 221 12.23 8.22 -6.26
C PRO A 221 13.27 7.10 -6.34
N SER A 222 14.49 7.28 -5.84
CA SER A 222 15.49 6.20 -5.79
C SER A 222 15.05 5.00 -4.93
N VAL A 223 14.02 5.16 -4.08
CA VAL A 223 13.47 4.11 -3.21
C VAL A 223 12.95 2.89 -3.98
N ILE A 224 12.59 3.05 -5.26
CA ILE A 224 12.12 1.96 -6.13
C ILE A 224 13.27 1.13 -6.75
N TYR A 225 14.51 1.48 -6.43
CA TYR A 225 15.72 0.77 -6.86
C TYR A 225 16.40 0.05 -5.69
N SER A 226 17.04 -1.08 -5.98
CA SER A 226 17.94 -1.74 -5.05
C SER A 226 19.24 -0.94 -4.91
N ASN A 227 20.06 -1.31 -3.93
CA ASN A 227 21.42 -0.77 -3.78
C ASN A 227 22.33 -1.10 -4.98
N SER A 228 22.00 -2.12 -5.77
CA SER A 228 22.69 -2.46 -7.03
C SER A 228 22.15 -1.68 -8.24
N GLY A 229 21.17 -0.80 -8.05
CA GLY A 229 20.52 -0.04 -9.12
C GLY A 229 19.46 -0.83 -9.89
N GLU A 230 19.11 -2.04 -9.44
CA GLU A 230 18.06 -2.84 -10.06
C GLU A 230 16.68 -2.33 -9.65
N VAL A 231 15.75 -2.28 -10.59
CA VAL A 231 14.36 -1.95 -10.30
C VAL A 231 13.77 -3.02 -9.37
N LEU A 232 13.17 -2.60 -8.25
CA LEU A 232 12.54 -3.50 -7.29
C LEU A 232 11.22 -4.07 -7.83
N SER A 233 10.47 -3.30 -8.63
CA SER A 233 9.29 -3.77 -9.35
C SER A 233 9.63 -4.42 -10.67
N LYS A 234 9.89 -5.72 -10.67
CA LYS A 234 9.95 -6.50 -11.91
C LYS A 234 8.51 -6.96 -12.23
N VAL A 235 7.72 -6.27 -13.05
CA VAL A 235 6.59 -6.95 -13.71
C VAL A 235 7.23 -7.78 -14.81
N LEU A 236 7.17 -9.12 -14.74
CA LEU A 236 7.66 -9.92 -15.86
C LEU A 236 6.71 -9.74 -17.03
#